data_AF-A0A2N3UCY1-F1
#
_entry.id   AF-A0A2N3UCY1-F1
#
_cell.length_a   1.000
_cell.length_b   1.000
_cell.length_c   1.000
_cell.angle_alpha   90.00
_cell.angle_beta   90.00
_cell.angle_gamma   90.00
#
_symmetry.space_group_name_H-M   'P 1'
#
loop_
_entity.id
_entity.type
_entity.pdbx_description
1 polymer ?
#
loop_
_entity_poly.entity_id
_entity_poly.type
_entity_poly.pdbx_seq_one_letter_code
_entity_poly.pdbx_strand_id
1 'polypeptide(L)'
;MKIVNSIFIATTLSALASCASINNPEGGPKDEEAPKLLNSNPKPKELNVSTRTITLDFDEEVQPNNLQKELLITPFTENKYQVRMSKTRLELVFEEPFEANTTYTLNFRKGIQDITEKNIAEGLGLTFSTGSFIDSSRVSGQVVRLQTQQPEKEAVVALYPTNDTLSIRKSRPYYQTQANANGEFTFENIKDGEYRIYALTDKNNNSLYDSEDEWIAYKAEPIRVTSAKQDVVLQTVRIDTKRPILQRRERYTDRFIANYGEGIERFYAIPAGMPKDTLVHKISADGKIIDIFGNNRFTGGSAVLTALDSAANRTVDTVQIAFEGKRAQRVNGARLKASGSNGNNTIAIGQQVTIELETPVRIQTKEPIRLLADSIEVARLTYPDQVRLDRSATEISFTMPKWTGTAREATIILDSAGIVPVQGDQFSKPPIQLTIAEARGAGSLRGGVKTQQTNYIIQLVDNEYKVKNQVRNAKTFNFRNIEPGTYYIRVILDANNNGKWDGGDPELIKEPEQVYLHDKPLEIRANWDMEENIAF
;
A
#
# COMPACT_ATOMS: atom_id res chain seq x y z
N MET A 1 -70.65 -63.09 -18.45
CA MET A 1 -69.48 -63.84 -17.94
C MET A 1 -68.12 -63.41 -18.51
N LYS A 2 -67.96 -62.23 -19.15
CA LYS A 2 -66.67 -61.77 -19.70
C LYS A 2 -66.09 -60.48 -19.07
N ILE A 3 -66.88 -59.68 -18.36
CA ILE A 3 -66.41 -58.39 -17.79
C ILE A 3 -65.83 -58.57 -16.38
N VAL A 4 -66.37 -59.48 -15.57
CA VAL A 4 -65.90 -59.71 -14.19
C VAL A 4 -64.52 -60.39 -14.15
N ASN A 5 -64.24 -61.30 -15.09
CA ASN A 5 -62.90 -61.92 -15.20
C ASN A 5 -61.85 -60.94 -15.73
N SER A 6 -62.23 -59.95 -16.56
CA SER A 6 -61.29 -58.91 -17.02
C SER A 6 -60.90 -57.94 -15.90
N ILE A 7 -61.82 -57.62 -14.99
CA ILE A 7 -61.54 -56.77 -13.82
C ILE A 7 -60.63 -57.51 -12.83
N PHE A 8 -60.86 -58.81 -12.60
CA PHE A 8 -60.03 -59.61 -11.71
C PHE A 8 -58.61 -59.84 -12.25
N ILE A 9 -58.45 -60.03 -13.57
CA ILE A 9 -57.11 -60.14 -14.19
C ILE A 9 -56.37 -58.80 -14.16
N ALA A 10 -57.06 -57.67 -14.36
CA ALA A 10 -56.44 -56.34 -14.27
C ALA A 10 -56.01 -55.96 -12.84
N THR A 11 -56.76 -56.38 -11.81
CA THR A 11 -56.37 -56.17 -10.40
C THR A 11 -55.23 -57.10 -9.97
N THR A 12 -55.18 -58.32 -10.47
CA THR A 12 -54.10 -59.27 -10.16
C THR A 12 -52.78 -58.87 -10.85
N LEU A 13 -52.83 -58.24 -12.03
CA LEU A 13 -51.64 -57.76 -12.74
C LEU A 13 -51.07 -56.45 -12.14
N SER A 14 -51.90 -55.65 -11.46
CA SER A 14 -51.46 -54.41 -10.79
C SER A 14 -50.78 -54.66 -9.44
N ALA A 15 -50.96 -55.85 -8.83
CA ALA A 15 -50.36 -56.22 -7.55
C ALA A 15 -48.90 -56.73 -7.67
N LEU A 16 -48.40 -56.95 -8.88
CA LEU A 16 -47.01 -57.39 -9.13
C LEU A 16 -46.06 -56.24 -9.52
N ALA A 17 -46.54 -55.00 -9.59
CA ALA A 17 -45.75 -53.82 -9.90
C ALA A 17 -45.19 -53.09 -8.65
N SER A 18 -45.03 -53.80 -7.52
CA SER A 18 -44.29 -53.27 -6.37
C SER A 18 -42.79 -53.45 -6.62
N CYS A 19 -42.23 -52.66 -7.54
CA CYS A 19 -40.79 -52.45 -7.62
C CYS A 19 -40.33 -51.86 -6.28
N ALA A 20 -39.50 -52.59 -5.54
CA ALA A 20 -38.71 -52.01 -4.46
C ALA A 20 -37.88 -50.86 -5.04
N SER A 21 -38.12 -49.64 -4.57
CA SER A 21 -37.28 -48.50 -4.90
C SER A 21 -35.90 -48.74 -4.29
N ILE A 22 -34.87 -48.89 -5.13
CA ILE A 22 -33.49 -48.82 -4.69
C ILE A 22 -33.25 -47.37 -4.29
N ASN A 23 -33.48 -47.05 -3.03
CA ASN A 23 -32.96 -45.84 -2.44
C ASN A 23 -31.48 -46.10 -2.13
N ASN A 24 -30.61 -45.16 -2.49
CA ASN A 24 -29.22 -45.21 -2.04
C ASN A 24 -29.24 -45.30 -0.51
N PRO A 25 -28.39 -46.15 0.11
CA PRO A 25 -28.26 -46.15 1.56
C PRO A 25 -27.98 -44.72 2.01
N GLU A 26 -28.79 -44.19 2.93
CA GLU A 26 -28.43 -42.96 3.63
C GLU A 26 -27.09 -43.24 4.31
N GLY A 27 -26.05 -42.53 3.86
CA GLY A 27 -24.74 -42.59 4.48
C GLY A 27 -24.87 -42.25 5.97
N GLY A 28 -23.98 -42.82 6.78
CA GLY A 28 -23.87 -42.41 8.18
C GLY A 28 -23.62 -40.91 8.32
N PRO A 29 -23.75 -40.36 9.55
CA PRO A 29 -23.37 -38.97 9.79
C PRO A 29 -21.94 -38.74 9.30
N LYS A 30 -21.72 -37.59 8.67
CA LYS A 30 -20.40 -37.16 8.23
C LYS A 30 -19.44 -37.17 9.42
N ASP A 31 -18.24 -37.70 9.21
CA ASP A 31 -17.17 -37.60 10.19
C ASP A 31 -16.58 -36.18 10.20
N GLU A 32 -16.54 -35.59 11.38
CA GLU A 32 -16.00 -34.24 11.62
C GLU A 32 -14.74 -34.28 12.51
N GLU A 33 -14.33 -35.46 13.01
CA GLU A 33 -13.11 -35.56 13.80
C GLU A 33 -11.87 -35.51 12.90
N ALA A 34 -10.86 -34.78 13.37
CA ALA A 34 -9.56 -34.71 12.72
C ALA A 34 -8.66 -35.88 13.17
N PRO A 35 -7.79 -36.39 12.29
CA PRO A 35 -6.88 -37.49 12.62
C PRO A 35 -5.88 -37.09 13.70
N LYS A 36 -5.64 -37.98 14.66
CA LYS A 36 -4.77 -37.73 15.83
C LYS A 36 -3.47 -38.49 15.70
N LEU A 37 -2.35 -37.78 15.93
CA LEU A 37 -1.03 -38.40 15.99
C LEU A 37 -0.92 -39.24 17.29
N LEU A 38 -0.77 -40.56 17.14
CA LEU A 38 -0.58 -41.49 18.26
C LEU A 38 0.89 -41.61 18.67
N ASN A 39 1.78 -41.72 17.68
CA ASN A 39 3.20 -41.89 17.95
C ASN A 39 4.05 -41.32 16.81
N SER A 40 5.30 -40.99 17.12
CA SER A 40 6.27 -40.57 16.12
C SER A 40 7.65 -41.14 16.42
N ASN A 41 8.45 -41.29 15.36
CA ASN A 41 9.88 -41.52 15.46
C ASN A 41 10.58 -40.52 14.54
N PRO A 42 11.41 -39.60 15.07
CA PRO A 42 11.76 -39.42 16.48
C PRO A 42 10.57 -39.08 17.36
N LYS A 43 10.70 -39.36 18.66
CA LYS A 43 9.73 -38.93 19.66
C LYS A 43 9.76 -37.41 19.81
N PRO A 44 8.65 -36.77 20.23
CA PRO A 44 8.66 -35.35 20.54
C PRO A 44 9.74 -35.00 21.57
N LYS A 45 10.59 -34.02 21.22
CA LYS A 45 11.75 -33.53 21.98
C LYS A 45 12.86 -34.57 22.20
N GLU A 46 12.95 -35.59 21.34
CA GLU A 46 14.07 -36.54 21.37
C GLU A 46 15.41 -35.84 21.04
N LEU A 47 16.48 -36.32 21.67
CA LEU A 47 17.85 -35.79 21.55
C LEU A 47 18.76 -36.81 20.85
N ASN A 48 19.87 -36.33 20.29
CA ASN A 48 20.87 -37.14 19.59
C ASN A 48 20.27 -38.00 18.46
N VAL A 49 19.26 -37.46 17.79
CA VAL A 49 18.58 -38.14 16.67
C VAL A 49 19.54 -38.29 15.49
N SER A 50 19.60 -39.49 14.92
CA SER A 50 20.44 -39.80 13.75
C SER A 50 19.68 -40.51 12.60
N THR A 51 18.35 -40.58 12.68
CA THR A 51 17.53 -41.21 11.64
C THR A 51 17.40 -40.32 10.39
N ARG A 52 17.21 -40.95 9.22
CA ARG A 52 16.82 -40.27 7.98
C ARG A 52 15.33 -40.42 7.66
N THR A 53 14.62 -41.19 8.47
CA THR A 53 13.19 -41.44 8.31
C THR A 53 12.44 -40.88 9.50
N ILE A 54 11.49 -40.00 9.23
CA ILE A 54 10.49 -39.55 10.19
C ILE A 54 9.22 -40.37 9.97
N THR A 55 8.75 -41.08 10.99
CA THR A 55 7.50 -41.84 10.92
C THR A 55 6.46 -41.22 11.84
N LEU A 56 5.23 -41.10 11.35
CA LEU A 56 4.07 -40.61 12.08
C LEU A 56 2.98 -41.69 12.02
N ASP A 57 2.52 -42.15 13.19
CA ASP A 57 1.44 -43.12 13.34
C ASP A 57 0.17 -42.40 13.78
N PHE A 58 -0.91 -42.54 13.02
CA PHE A 58 -2.22 -41.96 13.29
C PHE A 58 -3.22 -43.02 13.79
N ASP A 59 -4.31 -42.56 14.39
CA ASP A 59 -5.44 -43.39 14.82
C ASP A 59 -6.33 -43.86 13.66
N GLU A 60 -6.24 -43.19 12.51
CA GLU A 60 -6.96 -43.52 11.29
C GLU A 60 -6.09 -43.41 10.02
N GLU A 61 -6.65 -43.76 8.87
CA GLU A 61 -5.94 -43.65 7.59
C GLU A 61 -5.90 -42.18 7.13
N VAL A 62 -4.68 -41.70 6.86
CA VAL A 62 -4.44 -40.32 6.42
C VAL A 62 -3.83 -40.30 5.02
N GLN A 63 -3.85 -39.13 4.39
CA GLN A 63 -3.19 -38.87 3.12
C GLN A 63 -2.46 -37.53 3.15
N PRO A 64 -1.31 -37.43 2.45
CA PRO A 64 -0.60 -36.18 2.28
C PRO A 64 -1.39 -35.24 1.36
N ASN A 65 -1.47 -33.97 1.74
CA ASN A 65 -2.07 -32.90 0.97
C ASN A 65 -1.03 -31.82 0.65
N ASN A 66 -0.40 -31.90 -0.53
CA ASN A 66 0.62 -30.95 -0.97
C ASN A 66 1.74 -30.71 0.07
N LEU A 67 2.29 -31.79 0.65
CA LEU A 67 3.32 -31.69 1.68
C LEU A 67 4.55 -30.88 1.25
N GLN A 68 4.91 -30.88 -0.02
CA GLN A 68 6.02 -30.06 -0.52
C GLN A 68 5.81 -28.56 -0.26
N LYS A 69 4.54 -28.11 -0.26
CA LYS A 69 4.16 -26.74 0.09
C LYS A 69 3.85 -26.61 1.59
N GLU A 70 3.13 -27.56 2.17
CA GLU A 70 2.55 -27.43 3.51
C GLU A 70 3.53 -27.74 4.64
N LEU A 71 4.49 -28.67 4.45
CA LEU A 71 5.49 -29.03 5.45
C LEU A 71 6.55 -27.93 5.58
N LEU A 72 6.60 -27.30 6.75
CA LEU A 72 7.66 -26.37 7.12
C LEU A 72 8.69 -27.09 7.99
N ILE A 73 9.94 -27.11 7.55
CA ILE A 73 11.08 -27.65 8.30
C ILE A 73 11.91 -26.45 8.78
N THR A 74 12.13 -26.37 10.09
CA THR A 74 12.75 -25.23 10.78
C THR A 74 13.90 -25.77 11.66
N PRO A 75 15.17 -25.45 11.40
CA PRO A 75 15.65 -24.59 10.32
C PRO A 75 15.42 -25.20 8.94
N PHE A 76 15.30 -24.32 7.94
CA PHE A 76 15.14 -24.71 6.55
C PHE A 76 16.33 -25.56 6.09
N THR A 77 16.04 -26.56 5.26
CA THR A 77 17.03 -27.45 4.66
C THR A 77 16.66 -27.72 3.20
N GLU A 78 17.67 -27.82 2.34
CA GLU A 78 17.49 -28.25 0.94
C GLU A 78 17.39 -29.78 0.79
N ASN A 79 17.52 -30.52 1.90
CA ASN A 79 17.45 -31.97 1.93
C ASN A 79 16.07 -32.47 1.46
N LYS A 80 16.06 -33.18 0.34
CA LYS A 80 14.84 -33.69 -0.28
C LYS A 80 14.33 -34.92 0.48
N TYR A 81 13.02 -35.16 0.38
CA TYR A 81 12.39 -36.33 0.99
C TYR A 81 11.37 -36.98 0.07
N GLN A 82 11.14 -38.28 0.28
CA GLN A 82 10.06 -39.04 -0.31
C GLN A 82 9.00 -39.32 0.74
N VAL A 83 7.73 -39.24 0.34
CA VAL A 83 6.59 -39.58 1.20
C VAL A 83 6.16 -41.00 0.91
N ARG A 84 6.05 -41.84 1.95
CA ARG A 84 5.48 -43.19 1.85
C ARG A 84 4.31 -43.31 2.80
N MET A 85 3.28 -44.03 2.36
CA MET A 85 2.08 -44.29 3.14
C MET A 85 1.90 -45.79 3.34
N SER A 86 1.53 -46.19 4.56
CA SER A 86 1.16 -47.56 4.89
C SER A 86 0.03 -47.56 5.92
N LYS A 87 -1.21 -47.74 5.47
CA LYS A 87 -2.43 -47.64 6.31
C LYS A 87 -2.46 -46.32 7.09
N THR A 88 -2.30 -46.38 8.41
CA THR A 88 -2.32 -45.23 9.32
C THR A 88 -0.93 -44.61 9.55
N ARG A 89 0.11 -45.10 8.86
CA ARG A 89 1.49 -44.61 8.98
C ARG A 89 1.91 -43.76 7.79
N LEU A 90 2.43 -42.57 8.07
CA LEU A 90 3.13 -41.71 7.13
C LEU A 90 4.63 -41.73 7.41
N GLU A 91 5.44 -41.93 6.36
CA GLU A 91 6.90 -41.87 6.45
C GLU A 91 7.46 -40.77 5.54
N LEU A 92 8.31 -39.91 6.09
CA LEU A 92 9.16 -38.99 5.35
C LEU A 92 10.57 -39.54 5.32
N VAL A 93 11.04 -39.97 4.15
CA VAL A 93 12.39 -40.54 3.95
C VAL A 93 13.28 -39.49 3.30
N PHE A 94 14.21 -38.93 4.07
CA PHE A 94 15.16 -37.91 3.61
C PHE A 94 16.35 -38.53 2.87
N GLU A 95 16.83 -37.86 1.84
CA GLU A 95 17.96 -38.32 1.01
C GLU A 95 19.29 -38.25 1.78
N GLU A 96 19.49 -37.17 2.53
CA GLU A 96 20.67 -36.90 3.34
C GLU A 96 20.38 -37.00 4.85
N PRO A 97 21.39 -37.21 5.72
CA PRO A 97 21.20 -37.04 7.15
C PRO A 97 20.92 -35.57 7.51
N PHE A 98 20.18 -35.37 8.61
CA PHE A 98 20.00 -34.03 9.20
C PHE A 98 21.34 -33.45 9.69
N GLU A 99 21.45 -32.12 9.72
CA GLU A 99 22.66 -31.44 10.19
C GLU A 99 22.91 -31.77 11.67
N ALA A 100 24.18 -31.95 12.03
CA ALA A 100 24.58 -32.29 13.39
C ALA A 100 24.43 -31.10 14.35
N ASN A 101 24.06 -31.36 15.59
CA ASN A 101 23.87 -30.35 16.65
C ASN A 101 22.84 -29.27 16.30
N THR A 102 21.72 -29.70 15.70
CA THR A 102 20.66 -28.80 15.23
C THR A 102 19.32 -29.25 15.78
N THR A 103 18.57 -28.29 16.32
CA THR A 103 17.16 -28.47 16.69
C THR A 103 16.29 -28.32 15.46
N TYR A 104 15.52 -29.36 15.11
CA TYR A 104 14.56 -29.34 14.02
C TYR A 104 13.13 -29.30 14.56
N THR A 105 12.28 -28.50 13.93
CA THR A 105 10.83 -28.49 14.10
C THR A 105 10.18 -28.68 12.73
N LEU A 106 9.37 -29.73 12.60
CA LEU A 106 8.55 -30.02 11.42
C LEU A 106 7.11 -29.61 11.75
N ASN A 107 6.58 -28.63 11.04
CA ASN A 107 5.18 -28.20 11.16
C ASN A 107 4.44 -28.58 9.87
N PHE A 108 3.39 -29.39 10.01
CA PHE A 108 2.69 -30.00 8.87
C PHE A 108 1.55 -29.13 8.34
N ARG A 109 1.17 -28.04 9.02
CA ARG A 109 0.08 -27.13 8.63
C ARG A 109 -1.18 -27.88 8.16
N LYS A 110 -1.58 -27.72 6.89
CA LYS A 110 -2.73 -28.40 6.27
C LYS A 110 -2.34 -29.62 5.44
N GLY A 111 -1.12 -30.09 5.64
CA GLY A 111 -0.43 -31.05 4.80
C GLY A 111 -0.82 -32.50 5.01
N ILE A 112 -1.60 -32.80 6.05
CA ILE A 112 -2.09 -34.15 6.38
C ILE A 112 -3.58 -34.04 6.68
N GLN A 113 -4.36 -34.92 6.07
CA GLN A 113 -5.82 -34.99 6.23
C GLN A 113 -6.26 -36.45 6.19
N ASP A 114 -7.43 -36.79 6.72
CA ASP A 114 -7.97 -38.14 6.58
C ASP A 114 -8.34 -38.47 5.11
N ILE A 115 -8.51 -39.76 4.83
CA ILE A 115 -8.84 -40.25 3.48
C ILE A 115 -10.34 -40.14 3.13
N THR A 116 -11.21 -40.01 4.12
CA THR A 116 -12.67 -40.14 3.99
C THR A 116 -13.34 -38.78 3.77
N GLU A 117 -13.30 -37.89 4.76
CA GLU A 117 -13.94 -36.57 4.78
C GLU A 117 -12.97 -35.40 4.61
N LYS A 118 -11.66 -35.69 4.61
CA LYS A 118 -10.56 -34.71 4.39
C LYS A 118 -10.48 -33.64 5.49
N ASN A 119 -10.87 -34.00 6.71
CA ASN A 119 -10.57 -33.28 7.93
C ASN A 119 -9.04 -33.17 8.11
N ILE A 120 -8.57 -31.95 8.40
CA ILE A 120 -7.15 -31.63 8.48
C ILE A 120 -6.60 -32.01 9.85
N ALA A 121 -5.39 -32.59 9.90
CA ALA A 121 -4.65 -32.83 11.13
C ALA A 121 -4.16 -31.50 11.75
N GLU A 122 -5.02 -30.81 12.49
CA GLU A 122 -4.71 -29.49 13.04
C GLU A 122 -3.59 -29.53 14.10
N GLY A 123 -2.72 -28.51 14.09
CA GLY A 123 -1.68 -28.34 15.13
C GLY A 123 -0.56 -29.38 15.10
N LEU A 124 -0.44 -30.16 14.02
CA LEU A 124 0.55 -31.22 13.92
C LEU A 124 1.98 -30.67 13.77
N GLY A 125 2.81 -30.89 14.78
CA GLY A 125 4.21 -30.52 14.79
C GLY A 125 5.10 -31.55 15.51
N LEU A 126 6.35 -31.67 15.08
CA LEU A 126 7.36 -32.54 15.68
C LEU A 126 8.68 -31.80 15.84
N THR A 127 9.13 -31.64 17.09
CA THR A 127 10.43 -31.03 17.41
C THR A 127 11.39 -32.08 17.94
N PHE A 128 12.64 -32.09 17.50
CA PHE A 128 13.71 -32.98 17.97
C PHE A 128 15.09 -32.34 17.78
N SER A 129 16.15 -32.92 18.33
CA SER A 129 17.53 -32.46 18.13
C SER A 129 18.45 -33.58 17.69
N THR A 130 19.34 -33.28 16.74
CA THR A 130 20.47 -34.15 16.38
C THR A 130 21.64 -34.01 17.36
N GLY A 131 21.58 -33.05 18.28
CA GLY A 131 22.56 -32.83 19.34
C GLY A 131 22.04 -33.20 20.74
N SER A 132 22.80 -32.80 21.76
CA SER A 132 22.54 -33.14 23.16
C SER A 132 21.54 -32.23 23.88
N PHE A 133 20.97 -31.24 23.19
CA PHE A 133 19.99 -30.31 23.76
C PHE A 133 19.02 -29.81 22.68
N ILE A 134 17.89 -29.25 23.12
CA ILE A 134 16.94 -28.51 22.29
C ILE A 134 17.21 -27.02 22.53
N ASP A 135 17.38 -26.26 21.46
CA ASP A 135 17.52 -24.81 21.52
C ASP A 135 16.32 -24.21 22.26
N SER A 136 16.53 -23.16 23.05
CA SER A 136 15.50 -22.62 23.95
C SER A 136 15.16 -21.15 23.70
N SER A 137 15.85 -20.50 22.77
CA SER A 137 15.58 -19.11 22.46
C SER A 137 14.27 -18.94 21.72
N ARG A 138 13.69 -17.76 21.92
CA ARG A 138 12.38 -17.40 21.41
C ARG A 138 12.38 -15.96 20.92
N VAL A 139 11.49 -15.66 19.98
CA VAL A 139 11.16 -14.29 19.61
C VAL A 139 9.68 -14.21 19.30
N SER A 140 8.99 -13.26 19.91
CA SER A 140 7.57 -13.00 19.71
C SER A 140 7.35 -11.57 19.26
N GLY A 141 6.16 -11.28 18.75
CA GLY A 141 5.89 -9.93 18.27
C GLY A 141 4.56 -9.80 17.56
N GLN A 142 4.39 -8.65 16.92
CA GLN A 142 3.23 -8.33 16.10
C GLN A 142 3.63 -7.83 14.72
N VAL A 143 2.85 -8.22 13.72
CA VAL A 143 2.90 -7.71 12.36
C VAL A 143 1.65 -6.87 12.12
N VAL A 144 1.85 -5.60 11.80
CA VAL A 144 0.77 -4.65 11.52
C VAL A 144 1.01 -3.92 10.21
N ARG A 145 -0.05 -3.48 9.55
CA ARG A 145 0.03 -2.64 8.36
C ARG A 145 0.46 -1.24 8.74
N LEU A 146 1.55 -0.74 8.16
CA LEU A 146 2.17 0.52 8.58
C LEU A 146 1.20 1.71 8.57
N GLN A 147 0.38 1.85 7.53
CA GLN A 147 -0.47 3.04 7.38
C GLN A 147 -1.74 3.04 8.22
N THR A 148 -2.24 1.85 8.58
CA THR A 148 -3.53 1.68 9.29
C THR A 148 -3.37 1.08 10.68
N GLN A 149 -2.16 0.61 11.04
CA GLN A 149 -1.86 -0.13 12.26
C GLN A 149 -2.74 -1.37 12.49
N GLN A 150 -3.43 -1.84 11.44
CA GLN A 150 -4.26 -3.03 11.52
C GLN A 150 -3.39 -4.29 11.49
N PRO A 151 -3.74 -5.34 12.25
CA PRO A 151 -3.01 -6.59 12.22
C PRO A 151 -2.94 -7.24 10.83
N GLU A 152 -1.77 -7.79 10.47
CA GLU A 152 -1.59 -8.56 9.24
C GLU A 152 -1.74 -10.06 9.54
N LYS A 153 -2.96 -10.55 9.33
CA LYS A 153 -3.28 -11.98 9.49
C LYS A 153 -2.46 -12.83 8.52
N GLU A 154 -1.96 -13.97 8.99
CA GLU A 154 -1.25 -14.98 8.19
C GLU A 154 0.06 -14.47 7.56
N ALA A 155 0.55 -13.30 7.97
CA ALA A 155 1.85 -12.79 7.52
C ALA A 155 2.96 -13.79 7.85
N VAL A 156 3.80 -14.09 6.87
CA VAL A 156 4.97 -14.94 7.02
C VAL A 156 6.04 -14.13 7.73
N VAL A 157 6.53 -14.60 8.87
CA VAL A 157 7.66 -13.99 9.57
C VAL A 157 8.89 -14.87 9.39
N ALA A 158 10.02 -14.24 9.06
CA ALA A 158 11.22 -14.90 8.60
C ALA A 158 12.45 -14.42 9.39
N LEU A 159 13.34 -15.34 9.75
CA LEU A 159 14.65 -15.04 10.33
C LEU A 159 15.77 -15.58 9.44
N TYR A 160 16.82 -14.78 9.28
CA TYR A 160 18.06 -15.16 8.60
C TYR A 160 19.26 -14.89 9.52
N PRO A 161 20.15 -15.87 9.76
CA PRO A 161 21.39 -15.63 10.48
C PRO A 161 22.22 -14.51 9.85
N THR A 162 22.80 -13.63 10.65
CA THR A 162 23.59 -12.49 10.13
C THR A 162 24.90 -12.89 9.47
N ASN A 163 25.45 -14.04 9.85
CA ASN A 163 26.68 -14.63 9.33
C ASN A 163 26.51 -15.32 7.97
N ASP A 164 25.30 -15.27 7.39
CA ASP A 164 24.99 -15.81 6.07
C ASP A 164 24.67 -14.67 5.07
N THR A 165 24.83 -14.99 3.79
CA THR A 165 24.49 -14.17 2.61
C THR A 165 23.05 -14.36 2.15
N LEU A 166 22.31 -15.32 2.72
CA LEU A 166 20.90 -15.55 2.45
C LEU A 166 20.05 -14.31 2.74
N SER A 167 19.00 -14.12 1.94
CA SER A 167 18.10 -12.98 2.06
C SER A 167 16.69 -13.35 1.63
N ILE A 168 15.72 -12.58 2.12
CA ILE A 168 14.30 -12.76 1.82
C ILE A 168 13.96 -12.72 0.33
N ARG A 169 14.81 -12.11 -0.51
CA ARG A 169 14.60 -12.01 -1.95
C ARG A 169 15.13 -13.22 -2.75
N LYS A 170 16.06 -13.99 -2.18
CA LYS A 170 16.85 -14.98 -2.93
C LYS A 170 16.67 -16.42 -2.44
N SER A 171 16.23 -16.58 -1.20
CA SER A 171 16.25 -17.87 -0.52
C SER A 171 15.15 -17.96 0.52
N ARG A 172 14.60 -19.16 0.71
CA ARG A 172 13.60 -19.41 1.75
C ARG A 172 14.15 -19.06 3.14
N PRO A 173 13.29 -18.64 4.08
CA PRO A 173 13.73 -18.28 5.43
C PRO A 173 14.44 -19.41 6.14
N TYR A 174 15.52 -19.09 6.86
CA TYR A 174 16.20 -20.09 7.69
C TYR A 174 15.28 -20.54 8.83
N TYR A 175 14.59 -19.61 9.47
CA TYR A 175 13.43 -19.91 10.32
C TYR A 175 12.20 -19.20 9.80
N GLN A 176 11.04 -19.88 9.84
CA GLN A 176 9.77 -19.33 9.40
C GLN A 176 8.64 -19.62 10.40
N THR A 177 7.75 -18.65 10.59
CA THR A 177 6.46 -18.83 11.27
C THR A 177 5.38 -17.99 10.57
N GLN A 178 4.13 -18.09 11.02
CA GLN A 178 3.03 -17.27 10.50
C GLN A 178 2.32 -16.54 11.64
N ALA A 179 1.92 -15.30 11.37
CA ALA A 179 1.13 -14.50 12.30
C ALA A 179 -0.32 -15.02 12.40
N ASN A 180 -0.90 -14.94 13.59
CA ASN A 180 -2.30 -15.29 13.84
C ASN A 180 -3.28 -14.20 13.33
N ALA A 181 -4.58 -14.34 13.61
CA ALA A 181 -5.59 -13.36 13.21
C ALA A 181 -5.40 -11.96 13.83
N ASN A 182 -4.70 -11.87 14.95
CA ASN A 182 -4.34 -10.62 15.62
C ASN A 182 -2.95 -10.11 15.19
N GLY A 183 -2.34 -10.69 14.16
CA GLY A 183 -1.02 -10.31 13.67
C GLY A 183 0.11 -10.76 14.60
N GLU A 184 -0.16 -11.53 15.64
CA GLU A 184 0.86 -11.98 16.60
C GLU A 184 1.61 -13.19 16.06
N PHE A 185 2.92 -13.21 16.24
CA PHE A 185 3.77 -14.33 15.84
C PHE A 185 4.65 -14.79 17.00
N THR A 186 5.08 -16.04 16.94
CA THR A 186 6.06 -16.59 17.88
C THR A 186 6.96 -17.58 17.17
N PHE A 187 8.25 -17.47 17.46
CA PHE A 187 9.26 -18.47 17.19
C PHE A 187 9.70 -19.11 18.50
N GLU A 188 9.84 -20.43 18.47
CA GLU A 188 10.33 -21.22 19.58
C GLU A 188 11.47 -22.12 19.11
N ASN A 189 12.30 -22.55 20.05
CA ASN A 189 13.42 -23.45 19.81
C ASN A 189 14.42 -22.93 18.78
N ILE A 190 14.68 -21.62 18.84
CA ILE A 190 15.63 -20.93 17.97
C ILE A 190 17.00 -21.01 18.59
N LYS A 191 18.03 -21.21 17.77
CA LYS A 191 19.42 -21.14 18.21
C LYS A 191 19.77 -19.71 18.65
N ASP A 192 20.48 -19.58 19.77
CA ASP A 192 20.94 -18.28 20.25
C ASP A 192 21.85 -17.60 19.21
N GLY A 193 21.49 -16.38 18.79
CA GLY A 193 22.11 -15.80 17.60
C GLY A 193 21.66 -14.38 17.29
N GLU A 194 22.33 -13.77 16.31
CA GLU A 194 21.86 -12.54 15.68
C GLU A 194 21.16 -12.86 14.36
N TYR A 195 20.00 -12.25 14.14
CA TYR A 195 19.14 -12.55 13.01
C TYR A 195 18.64 -11.27 12.36
N ARG A 196 18.61 -11.25 11.03
CA ARG A 196 17.77 -10.31 10.27
C ARG A 196 16.34 -10.84 10.31
N ILE A 197 15.39 -9.98 10.63
CA ILE A 197 13.96 -10.33 10.73
C ILE A 197 13.16 -9.60 9.65
N TYR A 198 12.26 -10.34 9.01
CA TYR A 198 11.33 -9.84 8.00
C TYR A 198 9.92 -10.34 8.27
N ALA A 199 8.90 -9.60 7.82
CA ALA A 199 7.56 -10.14 7.65
C ALA A 199 7.03 -9.86 6.25
N LEU A 200 6.25 -10.78 5.69
CA LEU A 200 5.69 -10.71 4.34
C LEU A 200 4.21 -11.04 4.34
N THR A 201 3.42 -10.26 3.61
CA THR A 201 2.13 -10.72 3.11
C THR A 201 2.37 -11.41 1.76
N ASP A 202 2.76 -12.67 1.84
CA ASP A 202 3.15 -13.50 0.70
C ASP A 202 1.92 -13.88 -0.14
N LYS A 203 1.83 -13.34 -1.36
CA LYS A 203 0.65 -13.57 -2.22
C LYS A 203 0.74 -14.89 -2.99
N ASN A 204 1.95 -15.31 -3.37
CA ASN A 204 2.17 -16.49 -4.19
C ASN A 204 2.51 -17.74 -3.35
N ASN A 205 2.65 -17.58 -2.02
CA ASN A 205 3.01 -18.60 -1.04
C ASN A 205 4.39 -19.24 -1.27
N ASN A 206 5.36 -18.48 -1.80
CA ASN A 206 6.72 -18.97 -2.01
C ASN A 206 7.70 -18.60 -0.88
N SER A 207 7.26 -17.77 0.07
CA SER A 207 8.00 -17.24 1.23
C SER A 207 9.23 -16.41 0.85
N LEU A 208 9.21 -15.84 -0.35
CA LEU A 208 10.20 -14.90 -0.86
C LEU A 208 9.55 -13.54 -1.04
N TYR A 209 10.35 -12.48 -0.95
CA TYR A 209 9.94 -11.16 -1.39
C TYR A 209 10.42 -10.91 -2.81
N ASP A 210 9.59 -11.32 -3.77
CA ASP A 210 9.93 -11.29 -5.20
C ASP A 210 8.98 -10.40 -6.04
N SER A 211 8.00 -9.79 -5.38
CA SER A 211 7.01 -8.94 -6.02
C SER A 211 6.75 -7.67 -5.21
N GLU A 212 6.75 -6.51 -5.88
CA GLU A 212 6.34 -5.22 -5.28
C GLU A 212 4.88 -5.19 -4.80
N ASP A 213 4.07 -6.15 -5.28
CA ASP A 213 2.68 -6.28 -4.90
C ASP A 213 2.49 -6.88 -3.49
N GLU A 214 3.58 -7.37 -2.92
CA GLU A 214 3.66 -7.92 -1.57
C GLU A 214 4.04 -6.83 -0.59
N TRP A 215 3.44 -6.89 0.60
CA TRP A 215 3.83 -6.03 1.69
C TRP A 215 4.97 -6.68 2.46
N ILE A 216 5.99 -5.89 2.81
CA ILE A 216 7.16 -6.32 3.55
C ILE A 216 7.36 -5.45 4.80
N ALA A 217 7.78 -6.06 5.90
CA ALA A 217 8.34 -5.38 7.06
C ALA A 217 9.75 -5.92 7.32
N TYR A 218 10.62 -5.08 7.90
CA TYR A 218 11.98 -5.47 8.26
C TYR A 218 12.51 -4.57 9.37
N LYS A 219 13.57 -5.02 10.03
CA LYS A 219 14.41 -4.19 10.89
C LYS A 219 15.71 -3.88 10.17
N ALA A 220 16.15 -2.62 10.20
CA ALA A 220 17.40 -2.20 9.59
C ALA A 220 18.58 -2.84 10.33
N GLU A 221 18.50 -2.90 11.66
CA GLU A 221 19.48 -3.57 12.52
C GLU A 221 19.04 -5.01 12.83
N PRO A 222 19.97 -5.98 12.86
CA PRO A 222 19.68 -7.33 13.32
C PRO A 222 19.15 -7.37 14.74
N ILE A 223 18.29 -8.34 15.03
CA ILE A 223 17.82 -8.64 16.38
C ILE A 223 18.70 -9.71 17.02
N ARG A 224 18.97 -9.56 18.32
CA ARG A 224 19.64 -10.58 19.12
C ARG A 224 18.59 -11.50 19.75
N VAL A 225 18.52 -12.75 19.28
CA VAL A 225 17.59 -13.76 19.78
C VAL A 225 18.25 -14.54 20.92
N THR A 226 17.56 -14.56 22.07
CA THR A 226 18.01 -15.22 23.31
C THR A 226 16.81 -15.89 24.00
N SER A 227 17.06 -16.55 25.13
CA SER A 227 16.01 -17.15 25.96
C SER A 227 15.12 -16.11 26.66
N ALA A 228 15.58 -14.85 26.75
CA ALA A 228 14.80 -13.75 27.30
C ALA A 228 13.64 -13.39 26.37
N LYS A 229 12.52 -12.95 26.96
CA LYS A 229 11.38 -12.46 26.16
C LYS A 229 11.78 -11.21 25.39
N GLN A 230 11.61 -11.24 24.08
CA GLN A 230 11.77 -10.10 23.19
C GLN A 230 10.49 -9.95 22.38
N ASP A 231 9.90 -8.75 22.42
CA ASP A 231 8.72 -8.40 21.65
C ASP A 231 9.13 -7.46 20.50
N VAL A 232 8.88 -7.87 19.26
CA VAL A 232 9.23 -7.12 18.04
C VAL A 232 7.97 -6.66 17.33
N VAL A 233 7.89 -5.37 16.97
CA VAL A 233 6.83 -4.86 16.10
C VAL A 233 7.36 -4.67 14.69
N LEU A 234 6.71 -5.33 13.74
CA LEU A 234 7.01 -5.28 12.32
C LEU A 234 5.87 -4.56 11.58
N GLN A 235 6.19 -3.47 10.91
CA GLN A 235 5.22 -2.65 10.18
C GLN A 235 5.35 -2.90 8.67
N THR A 236 4.36 -3.54 8.06
CA THR A 236 4.40 -3.91 6.64
C THR A 236 4.12 -2.71 5.75
N VAL A 237 4.89 -2.60 4.67
CA VAL A 237 4.83 -1.53 3.68
C VAL A 237 4.98 -2.11 2.26
N ARG A 238 4.39 -1.44 1.27
CA ARG A 238 4.70 -1.68 -0.14
C ARG A 238 5.84 -0.77 -0.54
N ILE A 239 6.91 -1.36 -1.07
CA ILE A 239 8.06 -0.63 -1.58
C ILE A 239 7.93 -0.53 -3.09
N ASP A 240 7.85 0.70 -3.59
CA ASP A 240 7.84 0.96 -5.01
C ASP A 240 9.26 0.86 -5.57
N THR A 241 9.47 -0.09 -6.48
CA THR A 241 10.76 -0.34 -7.13
C THR A 241 10.70 -0.10 -8.64
N LYS A 242 9.54 0.29 -9.16
CA LYS A 242 9.36 0.51 -10.59
C LYS A 242 9.86 1.89 -10.95
N ARG A 243 10.67 1.93 -12.01
CA ARG A 243 11.11 3.19 -12.58
C ARG A 243 10.02 3.76 -13.49
N PRO A 244 9.84 5.09 -13.52
CA PRO A 244 8.92 5.72 -14.46
C PRO A 244 9.27 5.45 -15.91
N ILE A 245 8.32 4.96 -16.70
CA ILE A 245 8.57 4.68 -18.12
C ILE A 245 7.95 5.78 -18.98
N LEU A 246 8.74 6.41 -19.86
CA LEU A 246 8.25 7.32 -20.89
C LEU A 246 7.47 6.53 -21.95
N GLN A 247 6.14 6.60 -21.91
CA GLN A 247 5.24 5.82 -22.75
C GLN A 247 4.92 6.51 -24.08
N ARG A 248 4.65 7.81 -24.06
CA ARG A 248 4.20 8.55 -25.25
C ARG A 248 4.83 9.92 -25.34
N ARG A 249 5.07 10.37 -26.58
CA ARG A 249 5.65 11.66 -26.93
C ARG A 249 4.73 12.37 -27.91
N GLU A 250 4.41 13.62 -27.64
CA GLU A 250 3.58 14.44 -28.52
C GLU A 250 4.27 15.77 -28.81
N ARG A 251 4.03 16.32 -30.00
CA ARG A 251 4.68 17.54 -30.49
C ARG A 251 3.62 18.56 -30.84
N TYR A 252 3.83 19.77 -30.36
CA TYR A 252 3.00 20.94 -30.64
C TYR A 252 3.91 22.13 -30.94
N THR A 253 3.36 23.16 -31.56
CA THR A 253 4.12 24.35 -31.95
C THR A 253 4.71 25.12 -30.77
N ASP A 254 4.15 25.00 -29.57
CA ASP A 254 4.59 25.69 -28.36
C ASP A 254 5.31 24.77 -27.35
N ARG A 255 5.13 23.45 -27.45
CA ARG A 255 5.63 22.49 -26.46
C ARG A 255 5.82 21.08 -26.98
N PHE A 256 6.57 20.30 -26.23
CA PHE A 256 6.69 18.85 -26.34
C PHE A 256 6.09 18.20 -25.11
N ILE A 257 5.29 17.16 -25.27
CA ILE A 257 4.64 16.46 -24.17
C ILE A 257 5.25 15.06 -24.00
N ALA A 258 5.73 14.77 -22.80
CA ALA A 258 6.20 13.46 -22.38
C ALA A 258 5.19 12.83 -21.41
N ASN A 259 4.61 11.69 -21.77
CA ASN A 259 3.66 10.95 -20.94
C ASN A 259 4.36 9.75 -20.30
N TYR A 260 4.30 9.65 -18.97
CA TYR A 260 4.86 8.57 -18.17
C TYR A 260 3.78 7.61 -17.68
N GLY A 261 4.16 6.35 -17.44
CA GLY A 261 3.23 5.33 -16.93
C GLY A 261 2.73 5.58 -15.50
N GLU A 262 3.48 6.37 -14.75
CA GLU A 262 3.29 6.66 -13.33
C GLU A 262 3.57 8.13 -13.01
N GLY A 263 3.27 8.54 -11.78
CA GLY A 263 3.38 9.93 -11.34
C GLY A 263 4.83 10.35 -11.12
N ILE A 264 5.25 11.42 -11.79
CA ILE A 264 6.57 12.02 -11.62
C ILE A 264 6.51 13.10 -10.53
N GLU A 265 7.40 13.00 -9.54
CA GLU A 265 7.58 14.01 -8.50
C GLU A 265 8.55 15.11 -8.97
N ARG A 266 9.68 14.70 -9.58
CA ARG A 266 10.74 15.60 -10.02
C ARG A 266 11.16 15.30 -11.44
N PHE A 267 11.37 16.35 -12.22
CA PHE A 267 11.74 16.26 -13.61
C PHE A 267 12.86 17.25 -13.93
N TYR A 268 13.75 16.84 -14.84
CA TYR A 268 14.80 17.69 -15.39
C TYR A 268 14.90 17.45 -16.89
N ALA A 269 15.12 18.51 -17.66
CA ALA A 269 15.36 18.41 -19.10
C ALA A 269 16.61 19.21 -19.51
N ILE A 270 17.67 18.50 -19.87
CA ILE A 270 18.97 19.09 -20.20
C ILE A 270 19.16 19.01 -21.73
N PRO A 271 19.11 20.14 -22.46
CA PRO A 271 19.46 20.15 -23.88
C PRO A 271 20.88 19.63 -24.12
N ALA A 272 21.09 18.95 -25.25
CA ALA A 272 22.42 18.49 -25.64
C ALA A 272 23.41 19.67 -25.72
N GLY A 273 24.59 19.51 -25.12
CA GLY A 273 25.61 20.54 -25.06
C GLY A 273 25.43 21.59 -23.95
N MET A 274 24.34 21.52 -23.16
CA MET A 274 24.14 22.40 -21.99
C MET A 274 24.57 21.70 -20.69
N PRO A 275 25.18 22.43 -19.74
CA PRO A 275 25.69 21.84 -18.50
C PRO A 275 24.61 21.60 -17.43
N LYS A 276 23.39 22.12 -17.63
CA LYS A 276 22.29 22.05 -16.66
C LYS A 276 20.94 22.17 -17.34
N ASP A 277 19.87 21.90 -16.57
CA ASP A 277 18.50 22.13 -17.00
C ASP A 277 18.28 23.63 -17.30
N THR A 278 17.84 23.90 -18.52
CA THR A 278 17.46 25.24 -18.99
C THR A 278 16.08 25.26 -19.62
N LEU A 279 15.36 24.14 -19.62
CA LEU A 279 14.04 24.02 -20.25
C LEU A 279 12.94 24.22 -19.22
N VAL A 280 12.03 25.13 -19.55
CA VAL A 280 10.83 25.33 -18.75
C VAL A 280 9.95 24.11 -18.95
N HIS A 281 9.54 23.48 -17.85
CA HIS A 281 8.65 22.34 -17.89
C HIS A 281 7.59 22.42 -16.79
N LYS A 282 6.49 21.69 -16.99
CA LYS A 282 5.36 21.60 -16.07
C LYS A 282 4.93 20.15 -15.94
N ILE A 283 4.70 19.73 -14.70
CA ILE A 283 4.16 18.41 -14.38
C ILE A 283 2.64 18.56 -14.19
N SER A 284 1.86 17.65 -14.77
CA SER A 284 0.41 17.58 -14.57
C SER A 284 0.04 17.24 -13.12
N ALA A 285 -1.21 17.46 -12.75
CA ALA A 285 -1.68 17.23 -11.39
C ALA A 285 -1.61 15.75 -10.96
N ASP A 286 -1.75 14.83 -11.91
CA ASP A 286 -1.59 13.39 -11.70
C ASP A 286 -0.12 12.92 -11.79
N GLY A 287 0.82 13.84 -12.07
CA GLY A 287 2.24 13.55 -12.20
C GLY A 287 2.64 12.90 -13.53
N LYS A 288 1.69 12.46 -14.37
CA LYS A 288 1.99 11.58 -15.51
C LYS A 288 2.41 12.31 -16.77
N ILE A 289 2.08 13.58 -16.90
CA ILE A 289 2.29 14.35 -18.12
C ILE A 289 3.27 15.47 -17.82
N ILE A 290 4.34 15.53 -18.61
CA ILE A 290 5.34 16.59 -18.55
C ILE A 290 5.25 17.41 -19.84
N ASP A 291 4.89 18.68 -19.71
CA ASP A 291 4.98 19.64 -20.79
C ASP A 291 6.35 20.31 -20.74
N ILE A 292 7.08 20.28 -21.85
CA ILE A 292 8.37 20.94 -22.02
C ILE A 292 8.17 22.06 -23.04
N PHE A 293 8.47 23.29 -22.65
CA PHE A 293 8.20 24.47 -23.46
C PHE A 293 9.44 24.93 -24.21
N GLY A 294 9.26 25.32 -25.47
CA GLY A 294 10.29 25.98 -26.25
C GLY A 294 10.58 27.39 -25.73
N ASN A 295 11.78 27.88 -25.99
CA ASN A 295 12.14 29.27 -25.71
C ASN A 295 13.19 29.79 -26.71
N ASN A 296 13.55 31.06 -26.59
CA ASN A 296 14.52 31.68 -27.52
C ASN A 296 15.92 31.03 -27.50
N ARG A 297 16.25 30.26 -26.46
CA ARG A 297 17.54 29.55 -26.32
C ARG A 297 17.47 28.09 -26.76
N PHE A 298 16.27 27.54 -26.93
CA PHE A 298 16.05 26.17 -27.37
C PHE A 298 14.77 26.07 -28.20
N THR A 299 14.95 25.99 -29.52
CA THR A 299 13.88 25.87 -30.50
C THR A 299 13.66 24.43 -31.00
N GLY A 300 14.31 23.46 -30.35
CA GLY A 300 14.27 22.04 -30.71
C GLY A 300 15.67 21.44 -30.82
N GLY A 301 15.76 20.11 -30.69
CA GLY A 301 17.00 19.35 -30.71
C GLY A 301 17.01 18.19 -29.72
N SER A 302 18.17 17.57 -29.55
CA SER A 302 18.37 16.49 -28.58
C SER A 302 18.36 17.03 -27.15
N ALA A 303 17.72 16.31 -26.22
CA ALA A 303 17.73 16.59 -24.80
C ALA A 303 17.74 15.30 -23.97
N VAL A 304 18.34 15.35 -22.79
CA VAL A 304 18.30 14.28 -21.80
C VAL A 304 17.19 14.62 -20.80
N LEU A 305 16.17 13.78 -20.74
CA LEU A 305 15.10 13.85 -19.76
C LEU A 305 15.46 12.96 -18.57
N THR A 306 15.37 13.50 -17.36
CA THR A 306 15.49 12.73 -16.11
C THR A 306 14.19 12.88 -15.34
N ALA A 307 13.51 11.77 -15.08
CA ALA A 307 12.27 11.73 -14.30
C ALA A 307 12.47 10.90 -13.03
N LEU A 308 11.95 11.40 -11.91
CA LEU A 308 11.93 10.72 -10.62
C LEU A 308 10.50 10.70 -10.08
N ASP A 309 10.03 9.54 -9.64
CA ASP A 309 8.76 9.41 -8.91
C ASP A 309 8.90 9.83 -7.43
N SER A 310 7.85 9.61 -6.64
CA SER A 310 7.84 9.87 -5.20
C SER A 310 8.70 8.90 -4.37
N ALA A 311 9.03 7.73 -4.90
CA ALA A 311 9.91 6.74 -4.29
C ALA A 311 11.39 6.95 -4.70
N ALA A 312 11.66 8.03 -5.44
CA ALA A 312 12.96 8.37 -6.03
C ALA A 312 13.47 7.37 -7.08
N ASN A 313 12.62 6.48 -7.62
CA ASN A 313 12.99 5.65 -8.76
C ASN A 313 13.21 6.55 -9.98
N ARG A 314 14.31 6.29 -10.69
CA ARG A 314 14.85 7.21 -11.69
C ARG A 314 14.87 6.59 -13.08
N THR A 315 14.42 7.38 -14.06
CA THR A 315 14.57 7.08 -15.48
C THR A 315 15.30 8.21 -16.20
N VAL A 316 16.14 7.83 -17.17
CA VAL A 316 16.87 8.75 -18.05
C VAL A 316 16.64 8.37 -19.49
N ASP A 317 16.14 9.31 -20.27
CA ASP A 317 15.88 9.13 -21.69
C ASP A 317 16.54 10.24 -22.51
N THR A 318 17.28 9.88 -23.55
CA THR A 318 17.71 10.84 -24.57
C THR A 318 16.62 10.93 -25.64
N VAL A 319 16.05 12.11 -25.84
CA VAL A 319 14.92 12.33 -26.75
C VAL A 319 15.19 13.47 -27.73
N GLN A 320 14.59 13.39 -28.92
CA GLN A 320 14.53 14.50 -29.87
C GLN A 320 13.27 15.32 -29.61
N ILE A 321 13.46 16.57 -29.19
CA ILE A 321 12.40 17.54 -28.95
C ILE A 321 12.23 18.41 -30.20
N ALA A 322 10.99 18.55 -30.67
CA ALA A 322 10.64 19.46 -31.75
C ALA A 322 9.34 20.18 -31.40
N PHE A 323 9.27 21.48 -31.69
CA PHE A 323 8.11 22.34 -31.47
C PHE A 323 7.39 22.57 -32.80
N GLU A 324 6.64 21.56 -33.25
CA GLU A 324 6.03 21.49 -34.58
C GLU A 324 4.62 20.89 -34.49
N GLY A 325 3.84 21.02 -35.57
CA GLY A 325 2.51 20.43 -35.66
C GLY A 325 1.38 21.43 -35.40
N LYS A 326 0.36 21.02 -34.64
CA LYS A 326 -0.78 21.88 -34.27
C LYS A 326 -0.50 22.59 -32.93
N ARG A 327 -1.28 23.61 -32.60
CA ARG A 327 -1.22 24.25 -31.28
C ARG A 327 -1.87 23.34 -30.24
N ALA A 328 -1.26 23.18 -29.06
CA ALA A 328 -1.86 22.42 -27.96
C ALA A 328 -3.06 23.21 -27.39
N GLN A 329 -4.29 22.77 -27.65
CA GLN A 329 -5.47 23.34 -26.98
C GLN A 329 -5.71 22.61 -25.65
N ARG A 330 -5.23 23.19 -24.54
CA ARG A 330 -5.44 22.67 -23.18
C ARG A 330 -6.80 23.01 -22.61
N VAL A 331 -7.13 24.28 -22.75
CA VAL A 331 -8.31 24.94 -22.23
C VAL A 331 -8.73 25.95 -23.29
N ASN A 332 -10.02 26.21 -23.44
CA ASN A 332 -10.48 27.30 -24.30
C ASN A 332 -10.49 28.58 -23.46
N GLY A 333 -9.48 29.44 -23.62
CA GLY A 333 -9.35 30.70 -22.88
C GLY A 333 -8.73 30.59 -21.48
N ALA A 334 -9.19 31.41 -20.53
CA ALA A 334 -8.84 31.28 -19.12
C ALA A 334 -9.98 30.58 -18.36
N ARG A 335 -9.64 29.57 -17.54
CA ARG A 335 -10.64 28.84 -16.73
C ARG A 335 -10.12 28.49 -15.35
N LEU A 336 -11.04 28.32 -14.40
CA LEU A 336 -10.69 27.84 -13.07
C LEU A 336 -10.16 26.40 -13.15
N LYS A 337 -9.05 26.14 -12.46
CA LYS A 337 -8.55 24.78 -12.22
C LYS A 337 -9.31 24.21 -11.03
N ALA A 338 -10.04 23.12 -11.24
CA ALA A 338 -10.92 22.53 -10.22
C ALA A 338 -10.21 22.36 -8.87
N SER A 339 -10.83 22.86 -7.81
CA SER A 339 -10.28 22.85 -6.46
C SER A 339 -11.09 21.91 -5.57
N GLY A 340 -10.72 20.63 -5.53
CA GLY A 340 -11.34 19.64 -4.64
C GLY A 340 -12.71 19.11 -5.09
N SER A 341 -13.12 18.01 -4.45
CA SER A 341 -14.22 17.09 -4.81
C SER A 341 -15.45 17.73 -5.47
N ASN A 342 -15.80 17.23 -6.67
CA ASN A 342 -17.03 17.51 -7.43
C ASN A 342 -17.15 18.88 -8.09
N GLY A 343 -16.29 19.23 -9.07
CA GLY A 343 -16.60 20.02 -10.29
C GLY A 343 -17.34 21.37 -10.18
N ASN A 344 -17.72 21.78 -8.99
CA ASN A 344 -18.46 22.97 -8.64
C ASN A 344 -17.39 23.97 -8.22
N ASN A 345 -17.40 25.15 -8.81
CA ASN A 345 -16.44 26.23 -8.56
C ASN A 345 -16.58 26.82 -7.13
N THR A 346 -16.60 25.96 -6.12
CA THR A 346 -16.85 26.29 -4.71
C THR A 346 -15.52 26.48 -4.00
N ILE A 347 -15.29 27.65 -3.42
CA ILE A 347 -14.03 28.03 -2.79
C ILE A 347 -14.30 28.68 -1.44
N ALA A 348 -13.60 28.25 -0.39
CA ALA A 348 -13.67 28.88 0.92
C ALA A 348 -12.79 30.14 1.01
N ILE A 349 -13.18 31.09 1.86
CA ILE A 349 -12.33 32.25 2.16
C ILE A 349 -10.98 31.78 2.73
N GLY A 350 -9.88 32.33 2.24
CA GLY A 350 -8.52 31.91 2.61
C GLY A 350 -7.99 30.68 1.86
N GLN A 351 -8.82 30.02 1.03
CA GLN A 351 -8.35 28.94 0.15
C GLN A 351 -7.62 29.50 -1.07
N GLN A 352 -6.67 28.73 -1.62
CA GLN A 352 -5.97 29.10 -2.84
C GLN A 352 -6.87 28.88 -4.07
N VAL A 353 -6.91 29.89 -4.93
CA VAL A 353 -7.55 29.86 -6.25
C VAL A 353 -6.46 29.69 -7.29
N THR A 354 -6.68 28.80 -8.26
CA THR A 354 -5.76 28.61 -9.40
C THR A 354 -6.53 28.71 -10.71
N ILE A 355 -6.07 29.57 -11.61
CA ILE A 355 -6.62 29.78 -12.94
C ILE A 355 -5.65 29.20 -13.96
N GLU A 356 -6.12 28.26 -14.77
CA GLU A 356 -5.38 27.70 -15.90
C GLU A 356 -5.61 28.57 -17.14
N LEU A 357 -4.52 28.89 -17.83
CA LEU A 357 -4.50 29.71 -19.03
C LEU A 357 -4.22 28.86 -20.27
N GLU A 358 -4.79 29.25 -21.41
CA GLU A 358 -4.58 28.59 -22.71
C GLU A 358 -3.10 28.58 -23.14
N THR A 359 -2.34 29.61 -22.78
CA THR A 359 -0.96 29.80 -23.25
C THR A 359 -0.11 30.49 -22.19
N PRO A 360 1.23 30.34 -22.21
CA PRO A 360 2.12 31.09 -21.33
C PRO A 360 1.92 32.61 -21.46
N VAL A 361 1.85 33.32 -20.33
CA VAL A 361 1.58 34.77 -20.28
C VAL A 361 2.68 35.57 -19.57
N ARG A 362 2.62 36.89 -19.70
CA ARG A 362 3.33 37.85 -18.86
C ARG A 362 2.30 38.75 -18.19
N ILE A 363 2.55 39.06 -16.92
CA ILE A 363 1.77 40.04 -16.18
C ILE A 363 2.52 41.37 -16.24
N GLN A 364 1.87 42.40 -16.80
CA GLN A 364 2.46 43.72 -17.04
C GLN A 364 1.82 44.83 -16.19
N THR A 365 0.65 44.60 -15.60
CA THR A 365 -0.03 45.55 -14.72
C THR A 365 0.14 45.19 -13.24
N LYS A 366 0.04 46.20 -12.37
CA LYS A 366 0.14 46.02 -10.91
C LYS A 366 -1.07 45.31 -10.32
N GLU A 367 -2.25 45.46 -10.92
CA GLU A 367 -3.53 44.94 -10.42
C GLU A 367 -4.22 44.06 -11.49
N PRO A 368 -3.66 42.88 -11.82
CA PRO A 368 -4.12 42.07 -12.96
C PRO A 368 -5.45 41.33 -12.73
N ILE A 369 -5.96 41.28 -11.50
CA ILE A 369 -7.17 40.53 -11.13
C ILE A 369 -8.11 41.40 -10.29
N ARG A 370 -9.40 41.39 -10.65
CA ARG A 370 -10.48 42.00 -9.89
C ARG A 370 -11.46 40.93 -9.43
N LEU A 371 -11.97 41.08 -8.22
CA LEU A 371 -13.05 40.26 -7.67
C LEU A 371 -14.30 41.12 -7.53
N LEU A 372 -15.38 40.63 -8.12
CA LEU A 372 -16.72 41.20 -7.98
C LEU A 372 -17.57 40.27 -7.13
N ALA A 373 -18.40 40.82 -6.25
CA ALA A 373 -19.49 40.12 -5.58
C ALA A 373 -20.76 40.95 -5.74
N ASP A 374 -21.86 40.34 -6.19
CA ASP A 374 -23.10 41.06 -6.53
C ASP A 374 -22.87 42.26 -7.48
N SER A 375 -21.97 42.10 -8.45
CA SER A 375 -21.49 43.15 -9.39
C SER A 375 -20.72 44.31 -8.76
N ILE A 376 -20.41 44.27 -7.47
CA ILE A 376 -19.60 45.27 -6.76
C ILE A 376 -18.18 44.77 -6.63
N GLU A 377 -17.19 45.63 -6.91
CA GLU A 377 -15.78 45.29 -6.74
C GLU A 377 -15.45 45.18 -5.25
N VAL A 378 -15.10 43.98 -4.81
CA VAL A 378 -14.78 43.67 -3.41
C VAL A 378 -13.27 43.58 -3.17
N ALA A 379 -12.47 43.34 -4.21
CA ALA A 379 -11.02 43.34 -4.12
C ALA A 379 -10.34 43.56 -5.47
N ARG A 380 -9.15 44.17 -5.42
CA ARG A 380 -8.14 44.16 -6.48
C ARG A 380 -6.88 43.50 -5.96
N LEU A 381 -6.37 42.53 -6.71
CA LEU A 381 -5.21 41.75 -6.28
C LEU A 381 -3.95 42.26 -6.97
N THR A 382 -2.91 42.50 -6.18
CA THR A 382 -1.64 43.04 -6.69
C THR A 382 -0.66 41.94 -7.11
N TYR A 383 0.09 42.17 -8.20
CA TYR A 383 1.22 41.34 -8.61
C TYR A 383 2.55 42.07 -8.33
N PRO A 384 3.56 41.40 -7.74
CA PRO A 384 3.62 39.97 -7.40
C PRO A 384 3.18 39.61 -5.97
N ASP A 385 2.64 40.56 -5.18
CA ASP A 385 2.45 40.36 -3.74
C ASP A 385 1.35 39.33 -3.42
N GLN A 386 0.17 39.49 -4.02
CA GLN A 386 -1.02 38.65 -3.79
C GLN A 386 -1.25 37.65 -4.93
N VAL A 387 -0.85 38.01 -6.14
CA VAL A 387 -0.97 37.17 -7.34
C VAL A 387 0.38 36.53 -7.65
N ARG A 388 0.37 35.21 -7.86
CA ARG A 388 1.55 34.43 -8.26
C ARG A 388 1.34 33.86 -9.65
N LEU A 389 2.38 33.95 -10.46
CA LEU A 389 2.48 33.27 -11.76
C LEU A 389 3.43 32.09 -11.60
N ASP A 390 2.99 30.90 -12.01
CA ASP A 390 3.83 29.71 -11.93
C ASP A 390 5.04 29.79 -12.88
N ARG A 391 6.00 28.87 -12.73
CA ARG A 391 7.23 28.88 -13.54
C ARG A 391 6.97 28.67 -15.04
N SER A 392 5.91 27.95 -15.41
CA SER A 392 5.53 27.78 -16.82
C SER A 392 4.79 28.99 -17.39
N ALA A 393 4.43 29.94 -16.54
CA ALA A 393 3.60 31.08 -16.85
C ALA A 393 2.21 30.73 -17.42
N THR A 394 1.69 29.55 -17.11
CA THR A 394 0.37 29.06 -17.56
C THR A 394 -0.66 28.98 -16.43
N GLU A 395 -0.26 29.20 -15.18
CA GLU A 395 -1.16 29.21 -14.03
C GLU A 395 -0.97 30.47 -13.19
N ILE A 396 -2.09 31.14 -12.95
CA ILE A 396 -2.16 32.26 -12.02
C ILE A 396 -2.81 31.75 -10.74
N SER A 397 -2.20 32.02 -9.59
CA SER A 397 -2.77 31.66 -8.29
C SER A 397 -2.79 32.83 -7.30
N PHE A 398 -3.79 32.82 -6.43
CA PHE A 398 -3.93 33.80 -5.34
C PHE A 398 -4.75 33.19 -4.21
N THR A 399 -4.66 33.77 -3.01
CA THR A 399 -5.51 33.37 -1.87
C THR A 399 -6.80 34.16 -1.88
N MET A 400 -7.94 33.47 -1.73
CA MET A 400 -9.25 34.10 -1.67
C MET A 400 -9.31 35.10 -0.51
N PRO A 401 -9.46 36.42 -0.77
CA PRO A 401 -9.39 37.43 0.27
C PRO A 401 -10.64 37.43 1.16
N LYS A 402 -10.49 37.95 2.38
CA LYS A 402 -11.62 38.24 3.25
C LYS A 402 -12.34 39.51 2.77
N TRP A 403 -13.66 39.48 2.71
CA TRP A 403 -14.49 40.67 2.56
C TRP A 403 -15.68 40.63 3.50
N THR A 404 -16.28 41.79 3.74
CA THR A 404 -17.31 42.00 4.78
C THR A 404 -18.73 41.68 4.33
N GLY A 405 -18.97 41.46 3.04
CA GLY A 405 -20.28 41.11 2.48
C GLY A 405 -20.71 39.65 2.70
N THR A 406 -22.03 39.42 2.65
CA THR A 406 -22.67 38.08 2.74
C THR A 406 -22.82 37.39 1.38
N ALA A 407 -22.22 37.95 0.33
CA ALA A 407 -22.33 37.44 -1.02
C ALA A 407 -21.83 35.99 -1.08
N ARG A 408 -22.67 35.11 -1.64
CA ARG A 408 -22.37 33.69 -1.82
C ARG A 408 -21.77 33.38 -3.19
N GLU A 409 -21.75 34.38 -4.07
CA GLU A 409 -21.20 34.29 -5.40
C GLU A 409 -20.13 35.36 -5.59
N ALA A 410 -19.06 35.00 -6.30
CA ALA A 410 -18.03 35.93 -6.70
C ALA A 410 -17.63 35.69 -8.15
N THR A 411 -17.26 36.75 -8.84
CA THR A 411 -16.77 36.71 -10.21
C THR A 411 -15.35 37.22 -10.25
N ILE A 412 -14.44 36.40 -10.79
CA ILE A 412 -13.07 36.80 -11.08
C ILE A 412 -13.02 37.42 -12.48
N ILE A 413 -12.43 38.60 -12.60
CA ILE A 413 -12.13 39.22 -13.89
C ILE A 413 -10.62 39.36 -14.04
N LEU A 414 -10.11 38.84 -15.15
CA LEU A 414 -8.73 39.00 -15.57
C LEU A 414 -8.58 40.24 -16.45
N ASP A 415 -7.58 41.07 -16.15
CA ASP A 415 -7.22 42.20 -16.99
C ASP A 415 -6.61 41.72 -18.32
N SER A 416 -7.31 41.98 -19.43
CA SER A 416 -6.89 41.54 -20.76
C SER A 416 -5.66 42.28 -21.28
N ALA A 417 -5.44 43.53 -20.86
CA ALA A 417 -4.25 44.31 -21.19
C ALA A 417 -3.09 44.00 -20.22
N GLY A 418 -3.42 43.62 -18.98
CA GLY A 418 -2.46 43.25 -17.96
C GLY A 418 -1.87 41.85 -18.09
N ILE A 419 -2.65 40.90 -18.61
CA ILE A 419 -2.25 39.50 -18.79
C ILE A 419 -2.17 39.21 -20.29
N VAL A 420 -0.96 39.18 -20.84
CA VAL A 420 -0.71 39.05 -22.28
C VAL A 420 0.09 37.78 -22.61
N PRO A 421 -0.19 37.08 -23.72
CA PRO A 421 0.61 35.95 -24.16
C PRO A 421 2.09 36.28 -24.32
N VAL A 422 2.96 35.33 -24.00
CA VAL A 422 4.41 35.42 -24.31
C VAL A 422 4.62 35.36 -25.83
N GLN A 423 3.82 34.56 -26.53
CA GLN A 423 3.87 34.36 -27.98
C GLN A 423 2.48 33.98 -28.52
N GLY A 424 2.20 34.35 -29.78
CA GLY A 424 0.93 34.09 -30.44
C GLY A 424 -0.17 35.11 -30.16
N ASP A 425 -1.37 34.84 -30.67
CA ASP A 425 -2.52 35.75 -30.56
C ASP A 425 -3.12 35.81 -29.15
N GLN A 426 -3.86 36.89 -28.89
CA GLN A 426 -4.67 37.03 -27.68
C GLN A 426 -5.69 35.88 -27.57
N PHE A 427 -5.95 35.45 -26.34
CA PHE A 427 -6.93 34.40 -26.02
C PHE A 427 -8.08 34.97 -25.18
N SER A 428 -9.20 34.24 -25.17
CA SER A 428 -10.40 34.62 -24.41
C SER A 428 -10.16 34.55 -22.90
N LYS A 429 -10.60 35.55 -22.15
CA LYS A 429 -10.48 35.61 -20.68
C LYS A 429 -11.86 35.87 -20.07
N PRO A 430 -12.79 34.91 -20.14
CA PRO A 430 -14.15 35.12 -19.68
C PRO A 430 -14.18 35.38 -18.17
N PRO A 431 -15.18 36.10 -17.65
CA PRO A 431 -15.41 36.19 -16.20
C PRO A 431 -15.62 34.78 -15.62
N ILE A 432 -14.95 34.49 -14.51
CA ILE A 432 -14.99 33.16 -13.87
C ILE A 432 -15.89 33.25 -12.63
N GLN A 433 -17.00 32.54 -12.63
CA GLN A 433 -17.94 32.49 -11.50
C GLN A 433 -17.49 31.47 -10.45
N LEU A 434 -17.59 31.87 -9.19
CA LEU A 434 -17.30 31.09 -8.00
C LEU A 434 -18.49 31.09 -7.04
N THR A 435 -18.69 29.98 -6.36
CA THR A 435 -19.53 29.88 -5.17
C THR A 435 -18.64 29.93 -3.94
N ILE A 436 -19.03 30.67 -2.92
CA ILE A 436 -18.28 30.77 -1.68
C ILE A 436 -18.83 29.76 -0.71
N ALA A 437 -17.98 28.82 -0.29
CA ALA A 437 -18.37 27.82 0.71
C ALA A 437 -18.75 28.53 2.01
N GLU A 438 -19.97 28.29 2.50
CA GLU A 438 -20.31 28.66 3.87
C GLU A 438 -19.53 27.77 4.83
N ALA A 439 -18.93 28.34 5.87
CA ALA A 439 -18.39 27.57 6.99
C ALA A 439 -19.50 26.91 7.86
N ARG A 440 -20.76 26.85 7.38
CA ARG A 440 -21.88 26.34 8.16
C ARG A 440 -21.97 24.83 8.01
N GLY A 441 -21.99 24.13 9.14
CA GLY A 441 -22.12 22.67 9.20
C GLY A 441 -20.79 21.92 9.31
N ALA A 442 -19.65 22.62 9.35
CA ALA A 442 -18.35 21.99 9.51
C ALA A 442 -17.92 21.99 10.99
N GLY A 443 -17.26 20.92 11.43
CA GLY A 443 -16.66 20.82 12.76
C GLY A 443 -15.21 21.33 12.80
N SER A 444 -14.64 21.38 14.00
CA SER A 444 -13.21 21.59 14.20
C SER A 444 -12.64 20.55 15.17
N LEU A 445 -11.33 20.30 15.03
CA LEU A 445 -10.58 19.40 15.89
C LEU A 445 -9.27 20.09 16.29
N ARG A 446 -9.03 20.20 17.60
CA ARG A 446 -7.80 20.77 18.14
C ARG A 446 -7.21 19.87 19.22
N GLY A 447 -5.94 20.09 19.54
CA GLY A 447 -5.28 19.28 20.56
C GLY A 447 -3.83 19.65 20.79
N GLY A 448 -3.33 19.24 21.95
CA GLY A 448 -1.91 19.28 22.31
C GLY A 448 -1.19 17.98 21.96
N VAL A 449 0.11 18.09 21.77
CA VAL A 449 0.98 16.99 21.33
C VAL A 449 2.07 16.77 22.36
N LYS A 450 2.08 15.59 22.97
CA LYS A 450 3.10 15.17 23.94
C LYS A 450 4.06 14.16 23.30
N THR A 451 5.24 14.62 22.92
CA THR A 451 6.27 13.77 22.31
C THR A 451 7.68 14.30 22.57
N GLN A 452 8.66 13.39 22.54
CA GLN A 452 10.09 13.73 22.51
C GLN A 452 10.63 13.91 21.08
N GLN A 453 9.85 13.54 20.06
CA GLN A 453 10.24 13.65 18.66
C GLN A 453 10.27 15.11 18.22
N THR A 454 11.25 15.45 17.39
CA THR A 454 11.43 16.82 16.86
C THR A 454 10.80 17.00 15.48
N ASN A 455 10.83 15.95 14.65
CA ASN A 455 10.36 15.98 13.27
C ASN A 455 9.22 14.96 13.12
N TYR A 456 8.01 15.47 12.88
CA TYR A 456 6.81 14.66 12.73
C TYR A 456 5.71 15.41 11.96
N ILE A 457 4.84 14.64 11.32
CA ILE A 457 3.66 15.13 10.60
C ILE A 457 2.42 14.56 11.30
N ILE A 458 1.51 15.43 11.70
CA ILE A 458 0.20 15.06 12.23
C ILE A 458 -0.79 15.17 11.08
N GLN A 459 -1.46 14.08 10.77
CA GLN A 459 -2.47 13.99 9.72
C GLN A 459 -3.82 13.69 10.34
N LEU A 460 -4.83 14.44 9.91
CA LEU A 460 -6.22 14.06 10.07
C LEU A 460 -6.60 13.21 8.85
N VAL A 461 -6.96 11.95 9.08
CA VAL A 461 -7.37 11.03 8.01
C VAL A 461 -8.82 10.61 8.20
N ASP A 462 -9.54 10.39 7.10
CA ASP A 462 -10.92 9.88 7.14
C ASP A 462 -10.98 8.38 7.44
N ASN A 463 -12.19 7.81 7.40
CA ASN A 463 -12.43 6.39 7.62
C ASN A 463 -11.80 5.47 6.55
N GLU A 464 -11.35 6.02 5.42
CA GLU A 464 -10.58 5.31 4.39
C GLU A 464 -9.07 5.58 4.52
N TYR A 465 -8.64 6.19 5.63
CA TYR A 465 -7.26 6.62 5.90
C TYR A 465 -6.68 7.62 4.89
N LYS A 466 -7.54 8.33 4.15
CA LYS A 466 -7.13 9.41 3.23
C LYS A 466 -6.91 10.70 4.02
N VAL A 467 -5.79 11.36 3.76
CA VAL A 467 -5.42 12.62 4.41
C VAL A 467 -6.40 13.72 4.01
N LYS A 468 -7.04 14.35 5.01
CA LYS A 468 -7.86 15.56 4.82
C LYS A 468 -7.13 16.83 5.19
N ASN A 469 -6.30 16.76 6.23
CA ASN A 469 -5.55 17.90 6.72
C ASN A 469 -4.26 17.42 7.39
N GLN A 470 -3.25 18.27 7.44
CA GLN A 470 -2.00 17.95 8.12
C GLN A 470 -1.31 19.19 8.68
N VAL A 471 -0.59 19.01 9.78
CA VAL A 471 0.33 19.99 10.34
C VAL A 471 1.66 19.32 10.65
N ARG A 472 2.73 20.10 10.74
CA ARG A 472 4.09 19.59 10.85
C ARG A 472 4.82 20.23 12.02
N ASN A 473 5.50 19.41 12.81
CA ASN A 473 6.30 19.79 13.97
C ASN A 473 5.55 20.70 14.97
N ALA A 474 4.21 20.61 15.00
CA ALA A 474 3.36 21.48 15.78
C ALA A 474 3.14 20.89 17.17
N LYS A 475 3.34 21.68 18.24
CA LYS A 475 3.03 21.26 19.62
C LYS A 475 1.53 21.31 19.94
N THR A 476 0.77 22.02 19.11
CA THR A 476 -0.69 22.04 19.10
C THR A 476 -1.19 22.04 17.67
N PHE A 477 -2.28 21.33 17.38
CA PHE A 477 -2.93 21.35 16.07
C PHE A 477 -4.34 21.95 16.18
N ASN A 478 -4.81 22.54 15.08
CA ASN A 478 -6.15 23.12 14.97
C ASN A 478 -6.64 22.96 13.52
N PHE A 479 -7.37 21.88 13.28
CA PHE A 479 -8.02 21.59 12.02
C PHE A 479 -9.43 22.16 12.04
N ARG A 480 -9.77 22.99 11.06
CA ARG A 480 -11.08 23.66 10.95
C ARG A 480 -11.76 23.29 9.64
N ASN A 481 -13.06 23.56 9.59
CA ASN A 481 -13.89 23.31 8.41
C ASN A 481 -13.88 21.84 7.98
N ILE A 482 -13.97 20.93 8.95
CA ILE A 482 -13.98 19.48 8.72
C ILE A 482 -15.42 19.03 8.50
N GLU A 483 -15.67 18.28 7.43
CA GLU A 483 -16.98 17.68 7.18
C GLU A 483 -17.35 16.69 8.30
N PRO A 484 -18.62 16.61 8.74
CA PRO A 484 -19.01 15.65 9.77
C PRO A 484 -18.74 14.20 9.36
N GLY A 485 -18.21 13.40 10.27
CA GLY A 485 -17.86 11.99 10.02
C GLY A 485 -16.85 11.44 11.01
N THR A 486 -16.45 10.19 10.77
CA THR A 486 -15.42 9.49 11.55
C THR A 486 -14.03 9.76 10.98
N TYR A 487 -13.10 10.16 11.84
CA TYR A 487 -11.72 10.46 11.51
C TYR A 487 -10.73 9.78 12.47
N TYR A 488 -9.47 9.73 12.05
CA TYR A 488 -8.36 9.29 12.89
C TYR A 488 -7.23 10.32 12.84
N ILE A 489 -6.44 10.37 13.91
CA ILE A 489 -5.17 11.09 13.90
C ILE A 489 -4.07 10.07 13.58
N ARG A 490 -3.34 10.32 12.50
CA ARG A 490 -2.13 9.58 12.13
C ARG A 490 -0.92 10.47 12.31
N VAL A 491 0.14 9.94 12.92
CA VAL A 491 1.42 10.62 13.08
C VAL A 491 2.49 9.89 12.30
N ILE A 492 3.25 10.61 11.49
CA ILE A 492 4.43 10.13 10.78
C ILE A 492 5.66 10.72 11.46
N LEU A 493 6.68 9.90 11.75
CA LEU A 493 7.99 10.37 12.17
C LEU A 493 8.84 10.70 10.93
N ASP A 494 8.81 11.97 10.55
CA ASP A 494 9.50 12.56 9.38
C ASP A 494 11.00 12.73 9.69
N ALA A 495 11.73 11.61 9.75
CA ALA A 495 13.11 11.55 10.21
C ALA A 495 14.06 12.40 9.35
N ASN A 496 13.79 12.51 8.04
CA ASN A 496 14.59 13.34 7.13
C ASN A 496 14.09 14.79 7.02
N ASN A 497 13.00 15.13 7.71
CA ASN A 497 12.40 16.45 7.71
C ASN A 497 12.11 16.97 6.28
N ASN A 498 11.56 16.12 5.41
CA ASN A 498 11.14 16.49 4.05
C ASN A 498 9.65 16.87 3.94
N GLY A 499 8.85 16.62 4.98
CA GLY A 499 7.42 16.96 5.03
C GLY A 499 6.51 15.99 4.27
N LYS A 500 7.02 14.80 3.95
CA LYS A 500 6.32 13.67 3.33
C LYS A 500 6.61 12.42 4.16
N TRP A 501 5.97 11.32 3.80
CA TRP A 501 6.27 10.01 4.37
C TRP A 501 7.12 9.22 3.39
N ASP A 502 8.20 8.62 3.87
CA ASP A 502 9.08 7.77 3.08
C ASP A 502 8.84 6.27 3.34
N GLY A 503 8.58 5.51 2.27
CA GLY A 503 8.15 4.11 2.29
C GLY A 503 9.23 3.04 2.51
N GLY A 504 10.44 3.46 2.88
CA GLY A 504 11.58 2.56 3.09
C GLY A 504 12.42 2.35 1.83
N ASP A 505 13.61 1.80 2.02
CA ASP A 505 14.60 1.61 0.96
C ASP A 505 14.32 0.33 0.14
N PRO A 506 14.32 0.38 -1.21
CA PRO A 506 14.30 -0.81 -2.07
C PRO A 506 15.33 -1.89 -1.72
N GLU A 507 16.51 -1.50 -1.22
CA GLU A 507 17.56 -2.44 -0.80
C GLU A 507 17.34 -2.99 0.63
N LEU A 508 16.26 -2.60 1.30
CA LEU A 508 15.88 -3.01 2.66
C LEU A 508 16.94 -2.65 3.72
N ILE A 509 17.76 -1.62 3.48
CA ILE A 509 18.80 -1.17 4.41
C ILE A 509 18.23 -0.19 5.43
N LYS A 510 17.31 0.69 5.00
CA LYS A 510 16.69 1.72 5.83
C LYS A 510 15.19 1.46 5.99
N GLU A 511 14.74 1.29 7.24
CA GLU A 511 13.32 1.15 7.57
C GLU A 511 12.46 2.31 7.03
N PRO A 512 11.19 2.04 6.68
CA PRO A 512 10.22 3.08 6.38
C PRO A 512 10.05 4.01 7.58
N GLU A 513 9.62 5.24 7.31
CA GLU A 513 9.28 6.16 8.39
C GLU A 513 8.12 5.62 9.21
N GLN A 514 8.32 5.62 10.53
CA GLN A 514 7.37 5.05 11.47
C GLN A 514 6.08 5.84 11.47
N VAL A 515 4.99 5.09 11.56
CA VAL A 515 3.65 5.63 11.64
C VAL A 515 2.99 5.16 12.93
N TYR A 516 2.34 6.10 13.59
CA TYR A 516 1.48 5.89 14.74
C TYR A 516 0.06 6.27 14.37
N LEU A 517 -0.91 5.47 14.80
CA LEU A 517 -2.32 5.81 14.68
C LEU A 517 -2.86 5.99 16.10
N HIS A 518 -3.53 7.11 16.33
CA HIS A 518 -4.27 7.33 17.58
C HIS A 518 -5.36 6.26 17.70
N ASP A 519 -5.40 5.60 18.85
CA ASP A 519 -6.21 4.39 19.09
C ASP A 519 -7.73 4.66 19.07
N LYS A 520 -8.14 5.92 19.25
CA LYS A 520 -9.55 6.31 19.29
C LYS A 520 -10.03 6.90 17.96
N PRO A 521 -11.10 6.35 17.36
CA PRO A 521 -11.81 7.05 16.29
C PRO A 521 -12.46 8.34 16.82
N LEU A 522 -12.42 9.39 16.01
CA LEU A 522 -12.91 10.72 16.34
C LEU A 522 -14.18 11.03 15.54
N GLU A 523 -15.31 11.13 16.24
CA GLU A 523 -16.62 11.44 15.65
C GLU A 523 -16.84 12.95 15.59
N ILE A 524 -16.50 13.56 14.46
CA ILE A 524 -16.62 15.01 14.27
C ILE A 524 -18.05 15.33 13.83
N ARG A 525 -18.71 16.22 14.56
CA ARG A 525 -20.08 16.68 14.28
C ARG A 525 -20.09 18.08 13.69
N ALA A 526 -21.14 18.36 12.92
CA ALA A 526 -21.39 19.69 12.36
C ALA A 526 -21.43 20.76 13.45
N ASN A 527 -20.71 21.88 13.24
CA ASN A 527 -20.66 23.02 14.14
C ASN A 527 -20.16 22.69 15.57
N TRP A 528 -19.34 21.65 15.73
CA TRP A 528 -18.78 21.26 17.02
C TRP A 528 -17.26 21.38 17.03
N ASP A 529 -16.72 21.83 18.16
CA ASP A 529 -15.29 21.91 18.41
C ASP A 529 -14.87 20.74 19.30
N MET A 530 -14.11 19.80 18.73
CA MET A 530 -13.56 18.66 19.44
C MET A 530 -12.14 18.95 19.92
N GLU A 531 -11.82 18.51 21.14
CA GLU A 531 -10.47 18.61 21.69
C GLU A 531 -9.95 17.21 22.02
N GLU A 532 -8.84 16.81 21.42
CA GLU A 532 -8.19 15.51 21.65
C GLU A 532 -6.67 15.68 21.73
N ASN A 533 -6.07 15.28 22.85
CA ASN A 533 -4.62 15.32 23.02
C ASN A 533 -4.00 14.00 22.57
N ILE A 534 -2.86 14.07 21.89
CA ILE A 534 -2.14 12.87 21.41
C ILE A 534 -0.77 12.76 22.07
N ALA A 535 -0.32 11.53 22.29
CA ALA A 535 1.01 11.22 22.80
C ALA A 535 1.64 10.08 22.02
N PHE A 536 2.91 10.21 21.66
CA PHE A 536 3.69 9.23 20.90
C PHE A 536 5.19 9.38 21.14
#